data_AF-A0A497R5Q5-F1
#
_entry.id   AF-A0A497R5Q5-F1
#
_cell.length_a   1.000
_cell.length_b   1.000
_cell.length_c   1.000
_cell.angle_alpha   90.00
_cell.angle_beta   90.00
_cell.angle_gamma   90.00
#
_symmetry.space_group_name_H-M   'P 1'
#
loop_
_entity.id
_entity.type
_entity.pdbx_description
1 polymer ?
#
loop_
_entity_poly.entity_id
_entity_poly.type
_entity_poly.pdbx_seq_one_letter_code
_entity_poly.pdbx_strand_id
1 'polypeptide(L)'
;FTTRDEFLQSTISKRKYREQLQREIAEEARIAPEAVFIDIPTLPSVPYSHSVDLPTYQIPMFVREGPKQKKRPIDLQKVSKIFEALMGMMYIFRVYTFTKEREKVKRAAEKVFSEKTLATKLSF
;
A
#
# COMPACT_ATOMS: atom_id res chain seq x y z
N PHE A 1 -4.83 -9.11 -11.90
CA PHE A 1 -5.40 -9.56 -10.61
C PHE A 1 -5.68 -8.33 -9.74
N THR A 2 -6.79 -7.61 -9.95
CA THR A 2 -6.97 -6.29 -9.29
C THR A 2 -8.45 -5.88 -9.19
N THR A 3 -9.26 -6.66 -8.46
CA THR A 3 -10.67 -6.29 -8.19
C THR A 3 -11.01 -6.33 -6.70
N ARG A 4 -10.02 -6.33 -5.81
CA ARG A 4 -10.25 -6.51 -4.36
C ARG A 4 -9.68 -5.40 -3.46
N ASP A 5 -9.61 -4.16 -3.95
CA ASP A 5 -8.99 -3.06 -3.17
C ASP A 5 -9.94 -1.97 -2.64
N GLU A 6 -11.06 -1.66 -3.30
CA GLU A 6 -11.95 -0.58 -2.80
C GLU A 6 -12.68 -0.97 -1.51
N PHE A 7 -13.07 -2.24 -1.38
CA PHE A 7 -13.71 -2.76 -0.16
C PHE A 7 -12.72 -2.84 1.02
N LEU A 8 -11.47 -3.20 0.75
CA LEU A 8 -10.40 -3.18 1.75
C LEU A 8 -10.09 -1.74 2.15
N GLN A 9 -9.91 -0.82 1.20
CA GLN A 9 -9.68 0.59 1.49
C GLN A 9 -10.81 1.20 2.32
N SER A 10 -12.07 0.98 1.94
CA SER A 10 -13.23 1.55 2.67
C SER A 10 -13.44 0.92 4.05
N THR A 11 -12.99 -0.31 4.28
CA THR A 11 -13.09 -0.96 5.59
C THR A 11 -11.92 -0.58 6.49
N ILE A 12 -10.71 -0.57 5.95
CA ILE A 12 -9.47 -0.29 6.67
C ILE A 12 -9.34 1.21 7.01
N SER A 13 -9.84 2.10 6.14
CA SER A 13 -9.86 3.56 6.41
C SER A 13 -10.82 3.96 7.53
N LYS A 14 -11.78 3.10 7.90
CA LYS A 14 -12.73 3.39 8.98
C LYS A 14 -12.00 3.40 10.32
N ARG A 15 -12.21 4.47 11.08
CA ARG A 15 -11.68 4.65 12.44
C ARG A 15 -11.94 3.43 13.35
N LYS A 16 -13.13 2.84 13.28
CA LYS A 16 -13.49 1.65 14.07
C LYS A 16 -12.57 0.45 13.83
N TYR A 17 -12.18 0.23 12.57
CA TYR A 17 -11.29 -0.87 12.22
C TYR A 17 -9.87 -0.62 12.75
N ARG A 18 -9.39 0.62 12.66
CA ARG A 18 -8.10 1.03 13.25
C ARG A 18 -8.07 0.82 14.76
N GLU A 19 -9.10 1.28 15.47
CA GLU A 19 -9.21 1.12 16.92
C GLU A 19 -9.30 -0.36 17.32
N GLN A 20 -9.96 -1.19 16.52
CA GLN A 20 -9.99 -2.64 16.75
C GLN A 20 -8.60 -3.27 16.59
N LEU A 21 -7.91 -3.00 15.48
CA LEU A 21 -6.55 -3.49 15.25
C LEU A 21 -5.58 -3.04 16.35
N GLN A 22 -5.69 -1.79 16.79
CA GLN A 22 -4.89 -1.25 17.88
C GLN A 22 -5.11 -2.04 19.18
N ARG A 23 -6.37 -2.33 19.52
CA ARG A 23 -6.72 -3.15 20.70
C ARG A 23 -6.19 -4.58 20.59
N GLU A 24 -6.39 -5.24 19.45
CA GLU A 24 -5.90 -6.62 19.24
C GLU A 24 -4.38 -6.73 19.39
N ILE A 25 -3.63 -5.78 18.80
CA ILE A 25 -2.16 -5.75 18.93
C ILE A 25 -1.74 -5.46 20.38
N ALA A 26 -2.43 -4.54 21.07
CA ALA A 26 -2.14 -4.20 22.46
C ALA A 26 -2.43 -5.36 23.42
N GLU A 27 -3.53 -6.09 23.21
CA GLU A 27 -3.89 -7.28 23.98
C GLU A 27 -2.85 -8.40 23.80
N GLU A 28 -2.46 -8.69 22.55
CA GLU A 28 -1.43 -9.68 22.26
C GLU A 28 -0.06 -9.26 22.83
N ALA A 29 0.29 -7.97 22.79
CA ALA A 29 1.51 -7.43 23.37
C ALA A 29 1.46 -7.25 24.90
N ARG A 30 0.28 -7.38 25.51
CA ARG A 30 -0.02 -7.13 26.94
C ARG A 30 0.38 -5.73 27.41
N ILE A 31 0.02 -4.71 26.63
CA ILE A 31 0.24 -3.30 26.97
C ILE A 31 -1.05 -2.49 26.85
N ALA A 32 -1.02 -1.26 27.34
CA ALA A 32 -2.15 -0.34 27.19
C ALA A 32 -2.41 -0.03 25.69
N PRO A 33 -3.66 -0.04 25.21
CA PRO A 33 -3.98 0.33 23.82
C PRO A 33 -3.42 1.70 23.42
N GLU A 34 -3.34 2.65 24.34
CA GLU A 34 -2.82 4.01 24.14
C GLU A 34 -1.32 4.03 23.82
N ALA A 35 -0.61 2.92 24.06
CA ALA A 35 0.80 2.77 23.73
C ALA A 35 1.04 2.20 22.31
N VAL A 36 -0.02 1.91 21.55
CA VAL A 36 0.03 1.43 20.17
C VAL A 36 -0.61 2.46 19.24
N PHE A 37 0.09 2.85 18.18
CA PHE A 37 -0.41 3.78 17.18
C PHE A 37 -0.32 3.15 15.80
N ILE A 38 -1.40 3.21 15.02
CA ILE A 38 -1.45 2.64 13.68
C ILE A 38 -1.64 3.75 12.65
N ASP A 39 -0.69 3.85 11.72
CA ASP A 39 -0.80 4.65 10.52
C ASP A 39 -1.19 3.77 9.34
N ILE A 40 -2.29 4.16 8.69
CA ILE A 40 -2.81 3.52 7.49
C ILE A 40 -2.89 4.59 6.42
N PRO A 41 -2.13 4.46 5.32
CA PRO A 41 -2.20 5.41 4.24
C PRO A 41 -3.60 5.38 3.64
N THR A 42 -4.28 6.52 3.67
CA THR A 42 -5.58 6.72 3.02
C THR A 42 -5.44 6.96 1.52
N LEU A 43 -4.21 7.17 1.04
CA LEU A 43 -3.83 7.30 -0.36
C LEU A 43 -2.76 6.26 -0.69
N PRO A 44 -2.87 5.54 -1.82
CA PRO A 44 -1.80 4.64 -2.25
C PRO A 44 -0.50 5.43 -2.42
N SER A 45 0.62 4.87 -1.98
CA SER A 45 1.92 5.56 -1.90
C SER A 45 2.60 5.81 -3.26
N VAL A 46 1.86 5.80 -4.35
CA VAL A 46 2.31 6.28 -5.67
C VAL A 46 1.22 7.14 -6.31
N PRO A 47 1.15 8.44 -5.99
CA PRO A 47 0.34 9.37 -6.75
C PRO A 47 1.17 9.87 -7.94
N TYR A 48 1.22 9.10 -9.04
CA TYR A 48 1.66 9.70 -10.31
C TYR A 48 0.49 10.52 -10.87
N SER A 49 0.32 11.71 -10.31
CA SER A 49 -0.64 12.71 -10.77
C SER A 49 0.00 13.47 -11.93
N HIS A 50 -0.37 13.17 -13.16
CA HIS A 50 -0.37 14.18 -14.22
C HIS A 50 -1.59 13.96 -15.13
N SER A 51 -2.47 14.96 -15.14
CA SER A 51 -3.66 15.14 -16.00
C SER A 51 -4.88 14.27 -15.68
N VAL A 52 -6.04 14.92 -15.72
CA VAL A 52 -7.32 14.55 -15.10
C VAL A 52 -7.99 13.32 -15.72
N ASP A 53 -7.44 12.76 -16.81
CA ASP A 53 -8.10 11.71 -17.61
C ASP A 53 -7.29 10.40 -17.75
N LEU A 54 -6.14 10.27 -17.10
CA LEU A 54 -5.31 9.06 -17.16
C LEU A 54 -5.29 8.34 -15.82
N PRO A 55 -5.37 6.99 -15.79
CA PRO A 55 -5.12 6.22 -14.57
C PRO A 55 -3.74 6.58 -13.99
N THR A 56 -3.64 6.69 -12.66
CA THR A 56 -2.42 7.07 -11.90
C THR A 56 -1.17 6.23 -12.22
N TYR A 57 -1.29 5.14 -12.97
CA TYR A 57 -0.20 4.25 -13.38
C TYR A 57 0.16 4.37 -14.87
N GLN A 58 -0.38 5.35 -15.61
CA GLN A 58 -0.07 5.53 -17.03
C GLN A 58 0.86 6.71 -17.25
N ILE A 59 2.07 6.43 -17.72
CA ILE A 59 3.02 7.43 -18.23
C ILE A 59 2.83 7.50 -19.75
N PRO A 60 2.36 8.62 -20.31
CA PRO A 60 2.14 8.73 -21.76
C PRO A 60 3.48 8.69 -22.50
N MET A 61 3.66 7.66 -23.32
CA MET A 61 4.86 7.50 -24.14
C MET A 61 4.53 7.57 -25.63
N PHE A 62 5.48 8.08 -26.41
CA PHE A 62 5.36 8.20 -27.86
C PHE A 62 6.63 7.70 -28.53
N VAL A 63 6.48 6.93 -29.60
CA VAL A 63 7.57 6.61 -30.51
C VAL A 63 7.43 7.45 -31.78
N ARG A 64 8.56 7.81 -32.40
CA ARG A 64 8.56 8.45 -33.71
C ARG A 64 8.76 7.39 -34.78
N GLU A 65 7.90 7.38 -35.79
CA GLU A 65 7.96 6.40 -36.87
C GLU A 65 7.96 7.08 -38.25
N GLY A 66 8.66 6.44 -39.18
CA GLY A 66 8.76 6.81 -40.58
C GLY A 66 9.62 8.07 -40.87
N PRO A 67 9.76 8.43 -42.16
CA PRO A 67 10.62 9.53 -42.59
C PRO A 67 10.19 10.90 -42.04
N LYS A 68 8.88 11.07 -41.79
CA LYS A 68 8.28 12.31 -41.29
C LYS A 68 8.25 12.40 -39.75
N GLN A 69 8.84 11.44 -39.04
CA GLN A 69 9.00 11.47 -37.58
C GLN A 69 7.67 11.71 -36.82
N LYS A 70 6.58 11.12 -37.32
CA LYS A 70 5.24 11.27 -36.72
C LYS A 70 5.21 10.58 -35.36
N LYS A 71 4.61 11.23 -34.36
CA LYS A 71 4.44 10.69 -33.01
C LYS A 71 3.30 9.69 -32.99
N ARG A 72 3.55 8.47 -32.50
CA ARG A 72 2.53 7.44 -32.25
C ARG A 72 2.52 7.10 -30.75
N PRO A 73 1.36 7.09 -30.07
CA PRO A 73 1.28 6.69 -28.68
C PRO A 73 1.62 5.20 -28.51
N ILE A 74 2.30 4.88 -27.42
CA ILE A 74 2.68 3.52 -27.02
C ILE A 74 2.40 3.32 -25.54
N ASP A 75 1.95 2.11 -25.22
CA ASP A 75 1.71 1.68 -23.85
C ASP A 75 3.03 1.26 -23.20
N LEU A 76 3.38 1.90 -22.08
CA LEU A 76 4.60 1.62 -21.34
C LEU A 76 4.67 0.18 -20.83
N GLN A 77 3.53 -0.45 -20.49
CA GLN A 77 3.49 -1.84 -20.07
C GLN A 77 3.97 -2.79 -21.17
N LYS A 78 3.68 -2.45 -22.43
CA LYS A 78 4.12 -3.24 -23.60
C LYS A 78 5.60 -3.06 -23.92
N VAL A 79 6.19 -1.96 -23.49
CA VAL A 79 7.60 -1.63 -23.75
C VAL A 79 8.51 -2.13 -22.64
N SER A 80 8.06 -2.08 -21.39
CA SER A 80 8.89 -2.43 -20.25
C SER A 80 8.18 -3.35 -19.27
N LYS A 81 8.60 -4.60 -19.23
CA LYS A 81 8.13 -5.58 -18.23
C LYS A 81 8.50 -5.18 -16.80
N ILE A 82 9.51 -4.34 -16.60
CA ILE A 82 9.83 -3.81 -15.26
C ILE A 82 8.70 -2.91 -14.75
N PHE A 83 8.02 -2.22 -15.67
CA PHE A 83 6.91 -1.34 -15.31
C PHE A 83 5.73 -2.14 -14.79
N GLU A 84 5.45 -3.30 -15.41
CA GLU A 84 4.45 -4.25 -14.91
C GLU A 84 4.76 -4.70 -13.47
N ALA A 85 6.03 -4.97 -13.13
CA ALA A 85 6.44 -5.32 -11.78
C ALA A 85 6.36 -4.14 -10.78
N LEU A 86 6.49 -2.91 -11.26
CA LEU A 86 6.43 -1.69 -10.45
C LEU A 86 4.99 -1.16 -10.26
N MET A 87 4.04 -1.56 -11.12
CA MET A 87 2.63 -1.20 -11.02
C MET A 87 1.87 -1.92 -9.89
N GLY A 88 2.57 -2.66 -9.02
CA GLY A 88 1.98 -3.22 -7.82
C GLY A 88 1.63 -2.12 -6.83
N MET A 89 0.34 -1.94 -6.56
CA MET A 89 -0.10 -1.14 -5.41
C MET A 89 0.43 -1.80 -4.14
N MET A 90 1.14 -1.03 -3.31
CA MET A 90 1.60 -1.48 -2.00
C MET A 90 0.94 -0.63 -0.93
N TYR A 91 0.16 -1.26 -0.06
CA TYR A 91 -0.33 -0.64 1.17
C TYR A 91 0.72 -0.83 2.25
N ILE A 92 1.25 0.29 2.76
CA ILE A 92 2.22 0.27 3.85
C ILE A 92 1.48 0.52 5.15
N PHE A 93 1.31 -0.50 5.98
CA PHE A 93 0.81 -0.35 7.34
C PHE A 93 1.97 -0.07 8.28
N ARG A 94 1.88 0.98 9.10
CA ARG A 94 2.91 1.29 10.10
C ARG A 94 2.32 1.19 11.49
N VAL A 95 3.00 0.45 12.35
CA VAL A 95 2.67 0.31 13.77
C VAL A 95 3.78 0.94 14.58
N TYR A 96 3.42 1.89 15.43
CA TYR A 96 4.34 2.61 16.31
C TYR A 96 4.02 2.30 17.76
N THR A 97 5.05 2.37 18.61
CA THR A 97 4.95 2.26 20.06
C THR A 97 6.18 2.94 20.69
N PHE A 98 6.22 3.00 22.02
CA PHE A 98 7.40 3.44 22.74
C PHE A 98 8.55 2.45 22.60
N THR A 99 9.79 2.94 22.60
CA THR A 99 11.01 2.13 22.39
C THR A 99 11.09 0.91 23.30
N LYS A 100 10.62 1.03 24.56
CA LYS A 100 10.63 -0.05 25.55
C LYS A 100 9.75 -1.25 25.16
N GLU A 101 8.70 -1.01 24.38
CA GLU A 101 7.72 -2.04 23.98
C GLU A 101 7.90 -2.51 22.53
N ARG A 102 8.87 -1.96 21.79
CA ARG A 102 9.07 -2.18 20.34
C ARG A 102 9.07 -3.65 19.95
N GLU A 103 9.84 -4.49 20.65
CA GLU A 103 9.96 -5.91 20.32
C GLU A 103 8.70 -6.72 20.63
N LYS A 104 7.95 -6.34 21.69
CA LYS A 104 6.69 -7.00 22.03
C LYS A 104 5.61 -6.66 21.01
N VAL A 105 5.46 -5.37 20.70
CA VAL A 105 4.50 -4.87 19.72
C VAL A 105 4.82 -5.39 18.33
N LYS A 106 6.11 -5.49 17.96
CA LYS A 106 6.54 -6.10 16.70
C LYS A 106 6.00 -7.53 16.56
N ARG A 107 6.29 -8.41 17.53
CA ARG A 107 5.83 -9.81 17.49
C ARG A 107 4.31 -9.92 17.51
N ALA A 108 3.64 -9.09 18.30
CA ALA A 108 2.18 -9.04 18.36
C ALA A 108 1.57 -8.63 17.01
N ALA A 109 2.10 -7.57 16.40
CA ALA A 109 1.68 -7.12 15.07
C ALA A 109 1.93 -8.20 14.01
N GLU A 110 3.11 -8.83 14.01
CA GLU A 110 3.44 -9.92 13.10
C GLU A 110 2.42 -11.06 13.16
N LYS A 111 2.02 -11.46 14.36
CA LYS A 111 1.02 -12.50 14.57
C LYS A 111 -0.38 -12.07 14.09
N VAL A 112 -0.85 -10.91 14.53
CA VAL A 112 -2.16 -10.36 14.16
C VAL A 112 -2.31 -10.18 12.65
N PHE A 113 -1.26 -9.70 11.96
CA PHE A 113 -1.29 -9.52 10.50
C PHE A 113 -1.05 -10.82 9.71
N SER A 114 -0.26 -11.77 10.23
CA SER A 114 -0.03 -13.06 9.55
C SER A 114 -1.26 -13.97 9.60
N GLU A 115 -2.02 -13.95 10.68
CA GLU A 115 -3.29 -14.69 10.79
C GLU A 115 -4.36 -14.14 9.85
N LYS A 116 -4.32 -12.83 9.56
CA LYS A 116 -5.25 -12.14 8.66
C LYS A 116 -4.75 -12.12 7.21
N THR A 117 -4.47 -13.28 6.60
CA THR A 117 -4.30 -13.57 5.14
C THR A 117 -4.00 -12.38 4.18
N LEU A 118 -3.13 -11.46 4.57
CA LEU A 118 -2.63 -10.37 3.75
C LEU A 118 -1.23 -10.82 3.35
N ALA A 119 -0.94 -10.84 2.05
CA ALA A 119 0.42 -11.05 1.57
C ALA A 119 1.28 -9.88 2.10
N THR A 120 1.84 -10.06 3.28
CA THR A 120 2.47 -9.01 4.06
C THR A 120 3.98 -9.16 3.93
N LYS A 121 4.62 -8.24 3.23
CA LYS A 121 6.07 -8.11 3.23
C LYS A 121 6.46 -7.13 4.34
N LEU A 122 6.88 -7.67 5.49
CA LEU A 122 7.33 -6.87 6.63
C LEU A 122 8.77 -6.39 6.38
N SER A 123 9.01 -5.09 6.52
CA SER A 123 10.34 -4.47 6.43
C SER A 123 10.56 -3.64 7.70
N PHE A 124 11.77 -3.69 8.27
CA PHE A 124 12.12 -3.17 9.60
C PHE A 124 12.97 -1.91 9.55
#